data_AF-A0A6J8ASS5-F1
#
_entry.id   AF-A0A6J8ASS5-F1
#
_cell.length_a   1.000
_cell.length_b   1.000
_cell.length_c   1.000
_cell.angle_alpha   90.00
_cell.angle_beta   90.00
_cell.angle_gamma   90.00
#
_symmetry.space_group_name_H-M   'P 1'
#
loop_
_entity.id
_entity.type
_entity.pdbx_description
1 polymer ?
#
loop_
_entity_poly.entity_id
_entity_poly.type
_entity_poly.pdbx_seq_one_letter_code
_entity_poly.pdbx_strand_id
1 'polypeptide(L)'
;MKLRGNRLNFLFYYAAGTYILHKYLIIYLNSSKSSLNFIQDYIVRALSNDKTLCILRALGLICKNFTEPYWKKAGEEGKTALGMGCIYNRVVEYLNFRIDDPQLIIENGVKLLIGPDLPDDGIFSSLLKQSNSDSFTKDIIVKFCTELKLKCVHLFKDCLPFGKYFNPTEEVLRTCQSCPSHNISVERLMAKLDNSLINAPTYNTNSMESVIMYKNDKAEEWLAKKTESESSIIISKVRRQNSKFITEIKSRKKDLFNKNLETIRQRQVNVSNRQAKQNEEMKKAFNIFATNEIWNTQIKLREELEKNDKKGQNCGT
;
A
#
# COMPACT_ATOMS: atom_id res chain seq x y z
N MET A 1 -13.92 -23.94 -6.55
CA MET A 1 -13.24 -23.18 -5.47
C MET A 1 -12.80 -21.82 -6.01
N LYS A 2 -13.51 -20.72 -5.72
CA LYS A 2 -13.16 -19.37 -6.19
C LYS A 2 -12.20 -18.71 -5.18
N LEU A 3 -10.92 -19.09 -5.20
CA LEU A 3 -9.86 -18.28 -4.59
C LEU A 3 -9.68 -17.00 -5.44
N ARG A 4 -10.53 -16.01 -5.19
CA ARG A 4 -10.45 -14.68 -5.82
C ARG A 4 -10.07 -13.67 -4.75
N GLY A 5 -8.77 -13.49 -4.48
CA GLY A 5 -8.33 -12.48 -3.51
C GLY A 5 -6.81 -12.34 -3.38
N ASN A 6 -6.36 -11.09 -3.53
CA ASN A 6 -5.03 -10.54 -3.31
C ASN A 6 -3.85 -11.11 -4.14
N ARG A 7 -3.17 -10.24 -4.90
CA ARG A 7 -2.01 -10.57 -5.78
C ARG A 7 -0.93 -11.35 -5.04
N LEU A 8 -0.75 -11.09 -3.75
CA LEU A 8 0.21 -11.78 -2.90
C LEU A 8 -0.07 -13.29 -2.82
N ASN A 9 -1.32 -13.70 -2.61
CA ASN A 9 -1.67 -15.11 -2.43
C ASN A 9 -1.51 -15.95 -3.71
N PHE A 10 -1.69 -15.31 -4.88
CA PHE A 10 -1.50 -15.98 -6.17
C PHE A 10 -0.09 -16.52 -6.35
N LEU A 11 0.94 -15.78 -5.91
CA LEU A 11 2.32 -16.22 -6.02
C LEU A 11 2.54 -17.55 -5.28
N PHE A 12 2.10 -17.63 -4.02
CA PHE A 12 2.23 -18.83 -3.20
C PHE A 12 1.40 -20.00 -3.74
N TYR A 13 0.20 -19.71 -4.25
CA TYR A 13 -0.67 -20.72 -4.87
C TYR A 13 -0.07 -21.28 -6.17
N TYR A 14 0.45 -20.42 -7.05
CA TYR A 14 1.12 -20.87 -8.26
C TYR A 14 2.40 -21.64 -7.94
N ALA A 15 3.16 -21.24 -6.92
CA ALA A 15 4.34 -21.98 -6.50
C ALA A 15 4.02 -23.43 -6.10
N ALA A 16 2.94 -23.65 -5.33
CA ALA A 16 2.46 -24.99 -4.99
C ALA A 16 2.11 -25.81 -6.23
N GLY A 17 1.35 -25.22 -7.17
CA GLY A 17 0.96 -25.88 -8.42
C GLY A 17 2.16 -26.21 -9.32
N THR A 18 3.08 -25.26 -9.48
CA THR A 18 4.31 -25.44 -10.27
C THR A 18 5.21 -26.50 -9.65
N TYR A 19 5.35 -26.55 -8.32
CA TYR A 19 6.11 -27.60 -7.66
C TYR A 19 5.55 -29.00 -7.98
N ILE A 20 4.23 -29.17 -8.06
CA ILE A 20 3.65 -30.48 -8.36
C ILE A 20 3.77 -30.82 -9.85
N LEU A 21 3.50 -29.83 -10.70
CA LEU A 21 3.45 -30.02 -12.14
C LEU A 21 4.83 -29.96 -12.81
N HIS A 22 5.92 -29.66 -12.09
CA HIS A 22 7.25 -29.42 -12.67
C HIS A 22 7.69 -30.53 -13.64
N LYS A 23 7.48 -31.81 -13.30
CA LYS A 23 7.83 -32.95 -14.17
C LYS A 23 7.04 -32.92 -15.47
N TYR A 24 5.73 -32.71 -15.39
CA TYR A 24 4.87 -32.61 -16.57
C TYR A 24 5.18 -31.37 -17.41
N LEU A 25 5.52 -30.24 -16.78
CA LEU A 25 5.93 -29.02 -17.47
C LEU A 25 7.24 -29.22 -18.23
N ILE A 26 8.23 -29.89 -17.63
CA ILE A 26 9.49 -30.25 -18.29
C ILE A 26 9.22 -31.18 -19.49
N ILE A 27 8.42 -32.23 -19.29
CA ILE A 27 8.04 -33.16 -20.38
C ILE A 27 7.33 -32.42 -21.51
N TYR A 28 6.35 -31.58 -21.18
CA TYR A 28 5.59 -30.80 -22.16
C TYR A 28 6.50 -29.90 -23.00
N LEU A 29 7.36 -29.12 -22.34
CA LEU A 29 8.28 -28.22 -23.03
C LEU A 29 9.27 -29.00 -23.91
N ASN A 30 9.85 -30.08 -23.39
CA ASN A 30 10.79 -30.92 -24.15
C ASN A 30 10.13 -31.76 -25.26
N SER A 31 8.81 -31.96 -25.22
CA SER A 31 8.06 -32.67 -26.26
C SER A 31 7.73 -31.81 -27.48
N SER A 32 7.99 -30.50 -27.43
CA SER A 32 7.79 -29.61 -28.56
C SER A 32 8.75 -29.98 -29.70
N LYS A 33 8.22 -30.11 -30.93
CA LYS A 33 9.02 -30.41 -32.13
C LYS A 33 9.96 -29.27 -32.53
N SER A 34 9.77 -28.07 -31.99
CA SER A 34 10.59 -26.89 -32.25
C SER A 34 11.69 -26.73 -31.19
N SER A 35 12.82 -26.11 -31.55
CA SER A 35 13.79 -25.65 -30.56
C SER A 35 13.11 -24.74 -29.53
N LEU A 36 13.43 -24.94 -28.25
CA LEU A 36 12.94 -24.09 -27.17
C LEU A 36 13.45 -22.66 -27.36
N ASN A 37 12.59 -21.68 -27.15
CA ASN A 37 13.04 -20.29 -27.06
C ASN A 37 13.79 -20.06 -25.73
N PHE A 38 14.52 -18.94 -25.64
CA PHE A 38 15.32 -18.60 -24.46
C PHE A 38 14.55 -18.67 -23.14
N ILE A 39 13.29 -18.21 -23.13
CA ILE A 39 12.44 -18.20 -21.92
C ILE A 39 12.06 -19.63 -21.53
N GLN A 40 11.67 -20.46 -22.49
CA GLN A 40 11.30 -21.85 -22.26
C GLN A 40 12.49 -22.67 -21.76
N ASP A 41 13.68 -22.49 -22.33
CA ASP A 41 14.91 -23.13 -21.87
C ASP A 41 15.26 -22.70 -20.43
N TYR A 42 15.14 -21.41 -20.12
CA TYR A 42 15.32 -20.92 -18.75
C TYR A 42 14.33 -21.57 -17.77
N ILE A 43 13.05 -21.71 -18.15
CA ILE A 43 12.03 -22.38 -17.32
C ILE A 43 12.40 -23.84 -17.09
N VAL A 44 12.81 -24.58 -18.13
CA VAL A 44 13.21 -25.99 -17.99
C VAL A 44 14.42 -26.13 -17.04
N ARG A 45 15.45 -25.29 -17.21
CA ARG A 45 16.61 -25.27 -16.32
C ARG A 45 16.24 -24.93 -14.88
N ALA A 46 15.35 -23.95 -14.70
CA ALA A 46 14.88 -23.55 -13.37
C ALA A 46 14.09 -24.69 -12.70
N LEU A 47 13.17 -25.35 -13.41
CA LEU A 47 12.37 -26.46 -12.89
C LEU A 47 13.18 -27.75 -12.66
N SER A 48 14.30 -27.91 -13.35
CA SER A 48 15.23 -29.02 -13.15
C SER A 48 16.22 -28.79 -12.00
N ASN A 49 16.24 -27.58 -11.42
CA ASN A 49 17.13 -27.22 -10.33
C ASN A 49 16.45 -27.47 -8.97
N ASP A 50 17.05 -28.34 -8.16
CA ASP A 50 16.55 -28.69 -6.84
C ASP A 50 16.37 -27.49 -5.92
N LYS A 51 17.23 -26.47 -6.01
CA LYS A 51 17.10 -25.25 -5.20
C LYS A 51 15.83 -24.48 -5.54
N THR A 52 15.50 -24.37 -6.84
CA THR A 52 14.25 -23.74 -7.28
C THR A 52 13.05 -24.54 -6.79
N LEU A 53 13.11 -25.87 -6.87
CA LEU A 53 12.03 -26.74 -6.38
C LEU A 53 11.84 -26.60 -4.87
N CYS A 54 12.91 -26.45 -4.09
CA CYS A 54 12.81 -26.17 -2.66
C CYS A 54 12.15 -24.83 -2.36
N ILE A 55 12.47 -23.79 -3.13
CA ILE A 55 11.82 -22.47 -3.00
C ILE A 55 10.33 -22.60 -3.32
N LEU A 56 9.98 -23.26 -4.42
CA LEU A 56 8.58 -23.48 -4.82
C LEU A 56 7.80 -24.29 -3.77
N ARG A 57 8.43 -25.33 -3.20
CA ARG A 57 7.85 -26.12 -2.12
C ARG A 57 7.66 -25.30 -0.84
N ALA A 58 8.66 -24.53 -0.41
CA ALA A 58 8.56 -23.66 0.75
C ALA A 58 7.41 -22.65 0.59
N LEU A 59 7.32 -21.99 -0.57
CA LEU A 59 6.22 -21.07 -0.89
C LEU A 59 4.86 -21.79 -0.89
N GLY A 60 4.78 -23.00 -1.45
CA GLY A 60 3.56 -23.80 -1.43
C GLY A 60 3.13 -24.23 -0.03
N LEU A 61 4.08 -24.60 0.83
CA LEU A 61 3.83 -24.94 2.23
C LEU A 61 3.33 -23.73 3.01
N ILE A 62 3.95 -22.56 2.82
CA ILE A 62 3.48 -21.29 3.39
C ILE A 62 2.07 -20.95 2.88
N CYS A 63 1.76 -21.25 1.62
CA CYS A 63 0.43 -21.07 1.06
C CYS A 63 -0.62 -21.80 1.88
N LYS A 64 -0.42 -23.12 2.03
CA LYS A 64 -1.39 -24.03 2.64
C LYS A 64 -1.50 -23.84 4.15
N ASN A 65 -0.39 -23.54 4.81
CA ASN A 65 -0.34 -23.38 6.27
C ASN A 65 -0.75 -21.99 6.75
N PHE A 66 -0.48 -20.94 5.98
CA PHE A 66 -0.62 -19.55 6.42
C PHE A 66 -1.53 -18.72 5.51
N THR A 67 -1.14 -18.46 4.26
CA THR A 67 -1.83 -17.42 3.46
C THR A 67 -3.24 -17.83 3.09
N GLU A 68 -3.46 -19.09 2.69
CA GLU A 68 -4.78 -19.59 2.32
C GLU A 68 -5.75 -19.63 3.53
N PRO A 69 -5.39 -20.20 4.69
CA PRO A 69 -6.23 -20.13 5.89
C PRO A 69 -6.54 -18.69 6.32
N TYR A 70 -5.55 -17.80 6.31
CA TYR A 70 -5.75 -16.39 6.63
C TYR A 70 -6.76 -15.72 5.69
N TRP A 71 -6.58 -15.86 4.36
CA TRP A 71 -7.46 -15.22 3.39
C TRP A 71 -8.87 -15.80 3.36
N LYS A 72 -9.03 -17.11 3.65
CA LYS A 72 -10.34 -17.70 3.88
C LYS A 72 -11.02 -17.04 5.08
N LYS A 73 -10.30 -16.89 6.20
CA LYS A 73 -10.86 -16.30 7.43
C LYS A 73 -11.15 -14.81 7.29
N ALA A 74 -10.31 -14.07 6.56
CA ALA A 74 -10.52 -12.66 6.27
C ALA A 74 -11.67 -12.44 5.27
N GLY A 75 -11.92 -13.39 4.36
CA GLY A 75 -13.00 -13.31 3.38
C GLY A 75 -14.38 -13.81 3.86
N GLU A 76 -14.51 -14.24 5.11
CA GLU A 76 -15.80 -14.62 5.71
C GLU A 76 -16.73 -13.40 5.79
N GLU A 77 -18.00 -13.57 5.38
CA GLU A 77 -19.01 -12.50 5.42
C GLU A 77 -19.28 -12.04 6.86
N GLY A 78 -19.56 -10.74 7.03
CA GLY A 78 -19.87 -10.13 8.33
C GLY A 78 -18.67 -9.81 9.21
N LYS A 79 -17.44 -10.06 8.75
CA LYS A 79 -16.24 -9.67 9.50
C LYS A 79 -15.77 -8.26 9.24
N THR A 80 -15.50 -7.56 10.32
CA THR A 80 -14.89 -6.24 10.32
C THR A 80 -13.39 -6.33 10.53
N ALA A 81 -12.66 -5.29 10.13
CA ALA A 81 -11.23 -5.19 10.41
C ALA A 81 -10.91 -5.32 11.91
N LEU A 82 -11.75 -4.74 12.78
CA LEU A 82 -11.59 -4.85 14.23
C LEU A 82 -11.94 -6.25 14.77
N GLY A 83 -12.94 -6.92 14.18
CA GLY A 83 -13.29 -8.30 14.52
C GLY A 83 -12.19 -9.31 14.18
N MET A 84 -11.21 -8.93 13.36
CA MET A 84 -10.04 -9.76 13.04
C MET A 84 -8.86 -9.56 14.01
N GLY A 85 -8.97 -8.69 15.02
CA GLY A 85 -7.88 -8.39 15.97
C GLY A 85 -7.23 -9.62 16.60
N CYS A 86 -8.04 -10.56 17.11
CA CYS A 86 -7.54 -11.81 17.68
C CYS A 86 -6.80 -12.69 16.65
N ILE A 87 -7.23 -12.65 15.39
CA ILE A 87 -6.59 -13.37 14.29
C ILE A 87 -5.24 -12.73 13.94
N TYR A 88 -5.14 -11.39 13.96
CA TYR A 88 -3.87 -10.71 13.71
C TYR A 88 -2.82 -11.04 14.76
N ASN A 89 -3.20 -11.08 16.04
CA ASN A 89 -2.29 -11.53 17.10
C ASN A 89 -1.87 -12.99 16.89
N ARG A 90 -2.84 -13.88 16.62
CA ARG A 90 -2.58 -15.29 16.33
C ARG A 90 -1.65 -15.49 15.13
N VAL A 91 -1.76 -14.67 14.09
CA VAL A 91 -0.86 -14.71 12.93
C VAL A 91 0.58 -14.40 13.33
N VAL A 92 0.80 -13.36 14.15
CA VAL A 92 2.15 -13.00 14.59
C VAL A 92 2.75 -14.08 15.48
N GLU A 93 1.97 -14.62 16.42
CA GLU A 93 2.38 -15.76 17.25
C GLU A 93 2.70 -16.99 16.38
N TYR A 94 1.82 -17.32 15.44
CA TYR A 94 2.01 -18.44 14.52
C TYR A 94 3.33 -18.30 13.75
N LEU A 95 3.63 -17.12 13.21
CA LEU A 95 4.86 -16.89 12.47
C LEU A 95 6.11 -16.98 13.38
N ASN A 96 6.03 -16.53 14.65
CA ASN A 96 7.13 -16.71 15.61
C ASN A 96 7.46 -18.19 15.81
N PHE A 97 6.45 -19.01 16.12
CA PHE A 97 6.65 -20.45 16.31
C PHE A 97 7.27 -21.14 15.09
N ARG A 98 7.07 -20.61 13.88
CA ARG A 98 7.63 -21.16 12.64
C ARG A 98 9.01 -20.67 12.28
N ILE A 99 9.41 -19.53 12.83
CA ILE A 99 10.79 -19.07 12.79
C ILE A 99 11.61 -19.93 13.75
N ASP A 100 11.09 -20.20 14.95
CA ASP A 100 11.75 -21.00 15.97
C ASP A 100 11.82 -22.49 15.59
N ASP A 101 10.72 -23.03 15.05
CA ASP A 101 10.65 -24.41 14.57
C ASP A 101 9.97 -24.52 13.19
N PRO A 102 10.76 -24.42 12.09
CA PRO A 102 10.24 -24.55 10.73
C PRO A 102 9.81 -25.98 10.38
N GLN A 103 10.19 -27.00 11.18
CA GLN A 103 9.76 -28.38 10.96
C GLN A 103 8.24 -28.50 11.07
N LEU A 104 7.62 -27.70 11.95
CA LEU A 104 6.17 -27.69 12.17
C LEU A 104 5.36 -27.25 10.93
N ILE A 105 5.97 -26.59 9.93
CA ILE A 105 5.33 -26.32 8.63
C ILE A 105 5.39 -27.56 7.72
N ILE A 106 6.53 -28.26 7.72
CA ILE A 106 6.77 -29.44 6.88
C ILE A 106 5.96 -30.64 7.38
N GLU A 107 5.72 -30.74 8.69
CA GLU A 107 4.94 -31.80 9.31
C GLU A 107 3.47 -31.44 9.52
N ASN A 108 3.08 -30.18 9.23
CA ASN A 108 1.74 -29.65 9.52
C ASN A 108 1.33 -29.82 11.01
N GLY A 109 2.29 -29.67 11.93
CA GLY A 109 2.10 -29.98 13.35
C GLY A 109 1.22 -28.99 14.12
N VAL A 110 1.06 -27.75 13.63
CA VAL A 110 0.17 -26.74 14.26
C VAL A 110 -0.56 -25.92 13.20
N LYS A 111 -1.85 -25.66 13.38
CA LYS A 111 -2.65 -24.87 12.44
C LYS A 111 -2.73 -23.40 12.88
N LEU A 112 -2.79 -22.50 11.90
CA LEU A 112 -3.00 -21.07 12.14
C LEU A 112 -4.33 -20.83 12.86
N LEU A 113 -5.39 -21.48 12.38
CA LEU A 113 -6.76 -21.33 12.87
C LEU A 113 -7.25 -22.66 13.45
N ILE A 114 -7.96 -22.58 14.57
CA ILE A 114 -8.65 -23.71 15.17
C ILE A 114 -9.93 -23.95 14.38
N GLY A 115 -10.11 -25.17 13.88
CA GLY A 115 -11.28 -25.52 13.06
C GLY A 115 -11.12 -26.87 12.36
N PRO A 116 -12.17 -27.31 11.65
CA PRO A 116 -12.14 -28.56 10.91
C PRO A 116 -11.08 -28.52 9.82
N ASP A 117 -10.49 -29.69 9.57
CA ASP A 117 -9.45 -29.85 8.57
C ASP A 117 -10.02 -29.52 7.19
N LEU A 118 -9.25 -28.74 6.43
CA LEU A 118 -9.56 -28.55 5.03
C LEU A 118 -9.48 -29.93 4.34
N PRO A 119 -10.41 -30.25 3.44
CA PRO A 119 -10.33 -31.47 2.64
C PRO A 119 -8.96 -31.58 1.98
N ASP A 120 -8.32 -32.75 2.07
CA ASP A 120 -7.05 -32.98 1.39
C ASP A 120 -7.22 -32.76 -0.11
N ASP A 121 -6.47 -31.81 -0.65
CA ASP A 121 -6.52 -31.45 -2.05
C ASP A 121 -5.47 -32.19 -2.90
N GLY A 122 -4.76 -33.16 -2.30
CA GLY A 122 -3.68 -33.94 -2.92
C GLY A 122 -2.41 -33.11 -3.17
N ILE A 123 -2.56 -31.79 -3.31
CA ILE A 123 -1.49 -30.80 -3.43
C ILE A 123 -0.74 -30.71 -2.11
N PHE A 124 -1.47 -30.55 -1.00
CA PHE A 124 -0.86 -30.42 0.31
C PHE A 124 -0.12 -31.70 0.71
N SER A 125 -0.75 -32.86 0.53
CA SER A 125 -0.11 -34.17 0.73
C SER A 125 1.17 -34.36 -0.09
N SER A 126 1.23 -33.83 -1.31
CA SER A 126 2.45 -33.86 -2.14
C SER A 126 3.57 -32.95 -1.60
N LEU A 127 3.23 -31.80 -1.03
CA LEU A 127 4.19 -30.86 -0.45
C LEU A 127 4.80 -31.36 0.87
N LEU A 128 4.05 -32.13 1.66
CA LEU A 128 4.48 -32.70 2.94
C LEU A 128 5.41 -33.92 2.80
N LYS A 129 5.51 -34.52 1.59
CA LYS A 129 6.44 -35.64 1.36
C LYS A 129 7.87 -35.21 1.66
N GLN A 130 8.61 -36.08 2.36
CA GLN A 130 10.02 -35.86 2.65
C GLN A 130 10.82 -35.65 1.37
N SER A 131 11.77 -34.72 1.44
CA SER A 131 12.70 -34.42 0.35
C SER A 131 14.11 -34.41 0.89
N ASN A 132 15.07 -34.83 0.05
CA ASN A 132 16.49 -34.81 0.38
C ASN A 132 17.00 -33.38 0.68
N SER A 133 16.26 -32.35 0.28
CA SER A 133 16.59 -30.94 0.44
C SER A 133 15.72 -30.24 1.49
N ASP A 134 15.17 -30.99 2.46
CA ASP A 134 14.36 -30.45 3.56
C ASP A 134 15.11 -29.37 4.36
N SER A 135 16.43 -29.51 4.57
CA SER A 135 17.23 -28.49 5.28
C SER A 135 17.17 -27.14 4.57
N PHE A 136 17.38 -27.11 3.25
CA PHE A 136 17.32 -25.87 2.49
C PHE A 136 15.89 -25.32 2.41
N THR A 137 14.88 -26.20 2.37
CA THR A 137 13.46 -25.79 2.40
C THR A 137 13.14 -25.07 3.73
N LYS A 138 13.66 -25.55 4.87
CA LYS A 138 13.52 -24.90 6.19
C LYS A 138 14.15 -23.51 6.20
N ASP A 139 15.37 -23.35 5.68
CA ASP A 139 16.04 -22.05 5.65
C ASP A 139 15.22 -21.01 4.87
N ILE A 140 14.61 -21.42 3.76
CA ILE A 140 13.72 -20.57 2.97
C ILE A 140 12.46 -20.24 3.75
N ILE A 141 11.84 -21.22 4.42
CA ILE A 141 10.66 -21.01 5.28
C ILE A 141 10.96 -19.97 6.36
N VAL A 142 12.07 -20.11 7.09
CA VAL A 142 12.46 -19.18 8.16
C VAL A 142 12.61 -17.75 7.62
N LYS A 143 13.30 -17.58 6.48
CA LYS A 143 13.46 -16.26 5.85
C LYS A 143 12.11 -15.64 5.47
N PHE A 144 11.24 -16.39 4.80
CA PHE A 144 9.92 -15.88 4.42
C PHE A 144 9.04 -15.60 5.63
N CYS A 145 9.01 -16.47 6.64
CA CYS A 145 8.24 -16.25 7.87
C CYS A 145 8.73 -15.02 8.63
N THR A 146 10.04 -14.77 8.66
CA THR A 146 10.63 -13.56 9.26
C THR A 146 10.14 -12.29 8.55
N GLU A 147 10.22 -12.24 7.23
CA GLU A 147 9.75 -11.09 6.45
C GLU A 147 8.23 -10.90 6.56
N LEU A 148 7.47 -12.00 6.50
CA LEU A 148 6.02 -11.97 6.67
C LEU A 148 5.63 -11.45 8.06
N LYS A 149 6.36 -11.84 9.12
CA LYS A 149 6.14 -11.35 10.48
C LYS A 149 6.37 -9.86 10.55
N LEU A 150 7.51 -9.37 10.06
CA LEU A 150 7.83 -7.93 10.05
C LEU A 150 6.73 -7.14 9.34
N LYS A 151 6.25 -7.65 8.20
CA LYS A 151 5.17 -7.01 7.47
C LYS A 151 3.84 -7.06 8.21
N CYS A 152 3.48 -8.19 8.83
CA CYS A 152 2.25 -8.33 9.61
C CYS A 152 2.25 -7.40 10.84
N VAL A 153 3.38 -7.32 11.56
CA VAL A 153 3.53 -6.40 12.71
C VAL A 153 3.34 -4.95 12.28
N HIS A 154 3.91 -4.57 11.14
CA HIS A 154 3.74 -3.22 10.59
C HIS A 154 2.29 -2.95 10.15
N LEU A 155 1.68 -3.87 9.40
CA LEU A 155 0.32 -3.70 8.86
C LEU A 155 -0.77 -3.74 9.94
N PHE A 156 -0.58 -4.55 10.98
CA PHE A 156 -1.56 -4.74 12.05
C PHE A 156 -1.21 -3.98 13.32
N LYS A 157 -0.22 -3.06 13.27
CA LYS A 157 0.29 -2.32 14.43
C LYS A 157 -0.81 -1.77 15.34
N ASP A 158 -1.87 -1.21 14.74
CA ASP A 158 -2.96 -0.61 15.51
C ASP A 158 -3.89 -1.63 16.17
N CYS A 159 -3.94 -2.87 15.67
CA CYS A 159 -4.78 -3.96 16.19
C CYS A 159 -4.01 -4.98 17.04
N LEU A 160 -2.67 -4.85 17.13
CA LEU A 160 -1.80 -5.69 17.95
C LEU A 160 -1.67 -5.14 19.38
N PRO A 161 -1.09 -5.89 20.35
CA PRO A 161 -0.86 -5.39 21.70
C PRO A 161 -0.18 -4.01 21.68
N PHE A 162 -0.64 -3.11 22.55
CA PHE A 162 -0.24 -1.68 22.60
C PHE A 162 -0.71 -0.81 21.42
N GLY A 163 -1.47 -1.38 20.47
CA GLY A 163 -2.10 -0.66 19.37
C GLY A 163 -3.39 0.08 19.80
N LYS A 164 -3.74 1.14 19.06
CA LYS A 164 -4.90 2.01 19.32
C LYS A 164 -6.24 1.25 19.37
N TYR A 165 -6.36 0.17 18.60
CA TYR A 165 -7.56 -0.64 18.43
C TYR A 165 -7.39 -2.07 18.95
N PHE A 166 -6.40 -2.33 19.81
CA PHE A 166 -6.22 -3.65 20.44
C PHE A 166 -7.41 -4.05 21.31
N ASN A 167 -7.93 -3.09 22.09
CA ASN A 167 -9.12 -3.27 22.91
C ASN A 167 -10.11 -2.11 22.63
N PRO A 168 -10.81 -2.15 21.50
CA PRO A 168 -11.68 -1.05 21.09
C PRO A 168 -12.92 -0.98 21.99
N THR A 169 -13.31 0.23 22.40
CA THR A 169 -14.58 0.48 23.09
C THR A 169 -15.77 0.11 22.22
N GLU A 170 -16.93 -0.18 22.81
CA GLU A 170 -18.16 -0.50 22.06
C GLU A 170 -18.56 0.56 21.04
N GLU A 171 -18.32 1.84 21.33
CA GLU A 171 -18.62 2.95 20.41
C GLU A 171 -17.80 2.83 19.11
N VAL A 172 -16.50 2.56 19.24
CA VAL A 172 -15.60 2.34 18.10
C VAL A 172 -16.04 1.09 17.32
N LEU A 173 -16.43 0.01 17.98
CA LEU A 173 -16.95 -1.18 17.31
C LEU A 173 -18.21 -0.89 16.50
N ARG A 174 -19.14 -0.09 17.02
CA ARG A 174 -20.36 0.32 16.31
C ARG A 174 -20.03 1.18 15.08
N THR A 175 -19.14 2.17 15.23
CA THR A 175 -18.76 3.05 14.11
C THR A 175 -18.01 2.31 13.00
N CYS A 176 -17.19 1.31 13.34
CA CYS A 176 -16.41 0.52 12.39
C CYS A 176 -17.13 -0.74 11.90
N GLN A 177 -18.42 -0.92 12.21
CA GLN A 177 -19.17 -2.11 11.79
C GLN A 177 -19.27 -2.25 10.27
N SER A 178 -19.23 -1.13 9.54
CA SER A 178 -19.25 -1.09 8.08
C SER A 178 -17.88 -1.28 7.43
N CYS A 179 -16.79 -1.30 8.20
CA CYS A 179 -15.43 -1.42 7.67
C CYS A 179 -15.10 -2.89 7.37
N PRO A 180 -14.88 -3.27 6.10
CA PRO A 180 -14.55 -4.64 5.77
C PRO A 180 -13.18 -5.04 6.31
N SER A 181 -13.01 -6.32 6.60
CA SER A 181 -11.75 -6.96 7.03
C SER A 181 -10.60 -6.88 6.01
N HIS A 182 -10.90 -6.61 4.75
CA HIS A 182 -9.93 -6.55 3.65
C HIS A 182 -10.25 -5.45 2.63
N ASN A 183 -9.23 -4.99 1.92
CA ASN A 183 -9.33 -3.95 0.90
C ASN A 183 -9.75 -4.45 -0.50
N ILE A 184 -10.04 -5.74 -0.69
CA ILE A 184 -10.33 -6.35 -2.00
C ILE A 184 -11.49 -5.65 -2.72
N SER A 185 -12.53 -5.22 -1.99
CA SER A 185 -13.66 -4.48 -2.58
C SER A 185 -13.20 -3.16 -3.21
N VAL A 186 -12.36 -2.42 -2.50
CA VAL A 186 -11.77 -1.16 -2.97
C VAL A 186 -10.85 -1.40 -4.16
N GLU A 187 -9.94 -2.38 -4.08
CA GLU A 187 -9.05 -2.72 -5.20
C GLU A 187 -9.81 -3.07 -6.48
N ARG A 188 -10.89 -3.86 -6.36
CA ARG A 188 -11.74 -4.21 -7.50
C ARG A 188 -12.48 -3.01 -8.06
N LEU A 189 -12.95 -2.11 -7.21
CA LEU A 189 -13.65 -0.91 -7.64
C LEU A 189 -12.70 0.03 -8.39
N MET A 190 -11.49 0.22 -7.87
CA MET A 190 -10.43 0.98 -8.54
C MET A 190 -10.04 0.36 -9.88
N ALA A 191 -9.83 -0.96 -9.93
CA ALA A 191 -9.51 -1.64 -11.20
C ALA A 191 -10.63 -1.50 -12.25
N LYS A 192 -11.90 -1.50 -11.83
CA LYS A 192 -13.04 -1.24 -12.73
C LYS A 192 -13.03 0.20 -13.23
N LEU A 193 -12.76 1.16 -12.35
CA LEU A 193 -12.67 2.57 -12.70
C LEU A 193 -11.54 2.83 -13.69
N ASP A 194 -10.33 2.32 -13.41
CA ASP A 194 -9.17 2.44 -14.30
C ASP A 194 -9.46 1.86 -15.68
N ASN A 195 -10.06 0.66 -15.73
CA ASN A 195 -10.43 0.04 -16.99
C ASN A 195 -11.51 0.85 -17.73
N SER A 196 -12.45 1.48 -17.02
CA SER A 196 -13.43 2.39 -17.63
C SER A 196 -12.79 3.68 -18.15
N LEU A 197 -11.79 4.23 -17.47
CA LEU A 197 -11.04 5.40 -17.92
C LEU A 197 -10.27 5.12 -19.21
N ILE A 198 -9.65 3.95 -19.31
CA ILE A 198 -8.89 3.54 -20.52
C ILE A 198 -9.83 3.33 -21.71
N ASN A 199 -10.95 2.62 -21.51
CA ASN A 199 -11.83 2.22 -22.61
C ASN A 199 -12.84 3.31 -23.01
N ALA A 200 -13.13 4.28 -22.12
CA ALA A 200 -14.12 5.32 -22.36
C ALA A 200 -13.64 6.70 -21.85
N PRO A 201 -12.53 7.24 -22.36
CA PRO A 201 -11.92 8.47 -21.84
C PRO A 201 -12.80 9.72 -21.99
N THR A 202 -13.81 9.68 -22.85
CA THR A 202 -14.79 10.77 -23.05
C THR A 202 -15.89 10.80 -21.98
N TYR A 203 -16.04 9.73 -21.19
CA TYR A 203 -17.01 9.71 -20.10
C TYR A 203 -16.52 10.57 -18.94
N ASN A 204 -17.44 11.30 -18.31
CA ASN A 204 -17.12 12.01 -17.09
C ASN A 204 -16.97 11.01 -15.91
N THR A 205 -16.13 11.35 -14.94
CA THR A 205 -15.84 10.49 -13.77
C THR A 205 -17.12 10.10 -13.01
N ASN A 206 -18.05 11.04 -12.82
CA ASN A 206 -19.31 10.79 -12.10
C ASN A 206 -20.18 9.74 -12.81
N SER A 207 -20.22 9.75 -14.15
CA SER A 207 -20.95 8.79 -14.96
C SER A 207 -20.31 7.41 -14.86
N MET A 208 -18.98 7.33 -14.88
CA MET A 208 -18.27 6.07 -14.66
C MET A 208 -18.55 5.50 -13.27
N GLU A 209 -18.41 6.32 -12.23
CA GLU A 209 -18.70 5.94 -10.85
C GLU A 209 -20.15 5.47 -10.69
N SER A 210 -21.11 6.21 -11.24
CA SER A 210 -22.53 5.86 -11.18
C SER A 210 -22.81 4.50 -11.83
N VAL A 211 -22.21 4.22 -12.99
CA VAL A 211 -22.35 2.91 -13.67
C VAL A 211 -21.73 1.79 -12.84
N ILE A 212 -20.57 2.03 -12.25
CA ILE A 212 -19.88 1.05 -11.42
C ILE A 212 -20.69 0.74 -10.15
N MET A 213 -21.23 1.77 -9.48
CA MET A 213 -22.10 1.62 -8.30
C MET A 213 -23.38 0.88 -8.67
N TYR A 214 -24.07 1.30 -9.74
CA TYR A 214 -25.31 0.65 -10.22
C TYR A 214 -25.13 -0.85 -10.44
N LYS A 215 -24.00 -1.26 -11.05
CA LYS A 215 -23.67 -2.67 -11.29
C LYS A 215 -23.23 -3.41 -10.03
N ASN A 216 -22.43 -2.80 -9.15
CA ASN A 216 -21.91 -3.45 -7.95
C ASN A 216 -22.98 -3.66 -6.89
N ASP A 217 -23.85 -2.68 -6.71
CA ASP A 217 -24.91 -2.69 -5.69
C ASP A 217 -26.15 -3.46 -6.16
N LYS A 218 -26.11 -4.03 -7.38
CA LYS A 218 -27.23 -4.75 -8.01
C LYS A 218 -28.51 -3.92 -8.00
N ALA A 219 -28.36 -2.61 -8.29
CA ALA A 219 -29.47 -1.66 -8.23
C ALA A 219 -30.62 -2.06 -9.17
N GLU A 220 -30.32 -2.74 -10.28
CA GLU A 220 -31.31 -3.32 -11.19
C GLU A 220 -32.15 -4.41 -10.52
N GLU A 221 -31.50 -5.40 -9.88
CA GLU A 221 -32.19 -6.48 -9.14
C GLU A 221 -33.00 -5.92 -7.97
N TRP A 222 -32.49 -4.87 -7.31
CA TRP A 222 -33.19 -4.20 -6.21
C TRP A 222 -34.43 -3.44 -6.71
N LEU A 223 -34.32 -2.73 -7.84
CA LEU A 223 -35.45 -2.04 -8.47
C LEU A 223 -36.51 -3.03 -8.98
N ALA A 224 -36.09 -4.15 -9.55
CA ALA A 224 -36.99 -5.19 -10.06
C ALA A 224 -37.83 -5.86 -8.95
N LYS A 225 -37.38 -5.81 -7.68
CA LYS A 225 -38.12 -6.32 -6.52
C LYS A 225 -39.16 -5.34 -5.98
N LYS A 226 -39.21 -4.10 -6.50
CA LYS A 226 -40.18 -3.08 -6.08
C LYS A 226 -41.41 -3.11 -6.96
N THR A 227 -42.52 -2.62 -6.42
CA THR A 227 -43.73 -2.43 -7.22
C THR A 227 -43.51 -1.32 -8.25
N GLU A 228 -44.26 -1.36 -9.36
CA GLU A 228 -44.13 -0.39 -10.45
C GLU A 228 -44.38 1.07 -9.99
N SER A 229 -45.30 1.24 -9.03
CA SER A 229 -45.57 2.53 -8.39
C SER A 229 -44.38 3.04 -7.57
N GLU A 230 -43.79 2.20 -6.72
CA GLU A 230 -42.61 2.56 -5.92
C GLU A 230 -41.39 2.85 -6.78
N SER A 231 -41.15 2.04 -7.81
CA SER A 231 -40.05 2.22 -8.76
C SER A 231 -40.17 3.57 -9.49
N SER A 232 -41.37 3.91 -9.96
CA SER A 232 -41.65 5.19 -10.63
C SER A 232 -41.43 6.40 -9.71
N ILE A 233 -41.82 6.29 -8.42
CA ILE A 233 -41.58 7.32 -7.42
C ILE A 233 -40.07 7.50 -7.18
N ILE A 234 -39.32 6.41 -7.05
CA ILE A 234 -37.87 6.45 -6.85
C ILE A 234 -37.16 7.10 -8.04
N ILE A 235 -37.47 6.68 -9.27
CA ILE A 235 -36.84 7.22 -10.49
C ILE A 235 -37.18 8.70 -10.67
N SER A 236 -38.43 9.10 -10.43
CA SER A 236 -38.82 10.51 -10.54
C SER A 236 -38.13 11.40 -9.50
N LYS A 237 -37.95 10.90 -8.27
CA LYS A 237 -37.17 11.58 -7.22
C LYS A 237 -35.70 11.74 -7.63
N VAL A 238 -35.07 10.68 -8.14
CA VAL A 238 -33.67 10.71 -8.60
C VAL A 238 -33.50 11.71 -9.75
N ARG A 239 -34.40 11.74 -10.74
CA ARG A 239 -34.35 12.71 -11.85
C ARG A 239 -34.41 14.16 -11.36
N ARG A 240 -35.30 14.46 -10.42
CA ARG A 240 -35.42 15.80 -9.82
C ARG A 240 -34.16 16.19 -9.04
N GLN A 241 -33.63 15.26 -8.24
CA GLN A 241 -32.42 15.51 -7.43
C GLN A 241 -31.15 15.64 -8.28
N ASN A 242 -31.04 14.90 -9.38
CA ASN A 242 -29.88 14.98 -10.28
C ASN A 242 -29.73 16.38 -10.90
N SER A 243 -30.83 17.03 -11.28
CA SER A 243 -30.79 18.40 -11.81
C SER A 243 -30.23 19.41 -10.80
N LYS A 244 -30.66 19.31 -9.54
CA LYS A 244 -30.13 20.12 -8.43
C LYS A 244 -28.65 19.84 -8.20
N PHE A 245 -28.28 18.56 -8.13
CA PHE A 245 -26.89 18.12 -7.93
C PHE A 245 -25.94 18.63 -9.03
N ILE A 246 -26.33 18.57 -10.29
CA ILE A 246 -25.53 19.10 -11.41
C ILE A 246 -25.31 20.60 -11.27
N THR A 247 -26.33 21.34 -10.85
CA THR A 247 -26.25 22.79 -10.65
C THR A 247 -25.30 23.13 -9.50
N GLU A 248 -25.40 22.42 -8.38
CA GLU A 248 -24.51 22.57 -7.22
C GLU A 248 -23.06 22.23 -7.57
N ILE A 249 -22.80 21.16 -8.32
CA ILE A 249 -21.45 20.81 -8.79
C ILE A 249 -20.86 21.91 -9.67
N LYS A 250 -21.65 22.47 -10.59
CA LYS A 250 -21.17 23.57 -11.44
C LYS A 250 -20.81 24.80 -10.61
N SER A 251 -21.65 25.17 -9.63
CA SER A 251 -21.35 26.26 -8.69
C SER A 251 -20.06 25.98 -7.93
N ARG A 252 -19.94 24.80 -7.32
CA ARG A 252 -18.76 24.41 -6.54
C ARG A 252 -17.48 24.40 -7.37
N LYS A 253 -17.53 23.95 -8.63
CA LYS A 253 -16.37 24.02 -9.56
C LYS A 253 -15.96 25.45 -9.82
N LYS A 254 -16.92 26.36 -10.03
CA LYS A 254 -16.66 27.79 -10.22
C LYS A 254 -16.04 28.41 -8.96
N ASP A 255 -16.55 28.05 -7.79
CA ASP A 255 -16.03 28.55 -6.50
C ASP A 255 -14.61 28.05 -6.22
N LEU A 256 -14.32 26.78 -6.50
CA LEU A 256 -12.98 26.21 -6.40
C LEU A 256 -12.01 26.89 -7.37
N PHE A 257 -12.43 27.14 -8.60
CA PHE A 257 -11.63 27.85 -9.59
C PHE A 257 -11.30 29.27 -9.11
N ASN A 258 -12.29 30.00 -8.60
CA ASN A 258 -12.10 31.34 -8.05
C ASN A 258 -11.17 31.34 -6.83
N LYS A 259 -11.33 30.39 -5.91
CA LYS A 259 -10.43 30.22 -4.75
C LYS A 259 -9.00 29.92 -5.16
N ASN A 260 -8.80 29.08 -6.18
CA ASN A 260 -7.48 28.77 -6.70
C ASN A 260 -6.83 29.99 -7.35
N LEU A 261 -7.58 30.76 -8.14
CA LEU A 261 -7.10 32.02 -8.72
C LEU A 261 -6.70 33.01 -7.63
N GLU A 262 -7.50 33.15 -6.59
CA GLU A 262 -7.20 34.03 -5.46
C GLU A 262 -5.95 33.58 -4.70
N THR A 263 -5.81 32.28 -4.47
CA THR A 263 -4.61 31.70 -3.84
C THR A 263 -3.35 31.97 -4.68
N ILE A 264 -3.44 31.86 -6.01
CA ILE A 264 -2.33 32.18 -6.92
C ILE A 264 -1.99 33.67 -6.85
N ARG A 265 -2.98 34.56 -6.88
CA ARG A 265 -2.78 36.01 -6.74
C ARG A 265 -2.13 36.37 -5.41
N GLN A 266 -2.62 35.81 -4.31
CA GLN A 266 -2.02 36.04 -2.99
C GLN A 266 -0.57 35.54 -2.92
N ARG A 267 -0.26 34.41 -3.56
CA ARG A 267 1.13 33.93 -3.67
C ARG A 267 1.99 34.91 -4.47
N GLN A 268 1.51 35.44 -5.59
CA GLN A 268 2.23 36.44 -6.39
C GLN A 268 2.49 37.73 -5.60
N VAL A 269 1.49 38.25 -4.89
CA VAL A 269 1.62 39.43 -4.02
C VAL A 269 2.62 39.17 -2.88
N ASN A 270 2.54 38.01 -2.24
CA ASN A 270 3.48 37.64 -1.16
C ASN A 270 4.93 37.50 -1.66
N VAL A 271 5.14 36.97 -2.87
CA VAL A 271 6.47 36.91 -3.50
C VAL A 271 6.98 38.32 -3.81
N SER A 272 6.14 39.17 -4.40
CA SER A 272 6.50 40.57 -4.70
C SER A 272 6.84 41.35 -3.43
N ASN A 273 6.06 41.21 -2.37
CA ASN A 273 6.32 41.84 -1.08
C ASN A 273 7.62 41.33 -0.41
N ARG A 274 7.93 40.04 -0.54
CA ARG A 274 9.21 39.49 -0.06
C ARG A 274 10.39 40.05 -0.84
N GLN A 275 10.28 40.15 -2.15
CA GLN A 275 11.31 40.77 -3.01
C GLN A 275 11.49 42.26 -2.69
N ALA A 276 10.39 42.99 -2.48
CA ALA A 276 10.43 44.40 -2.08
C ALA A 276 11.14 44.59 -0.73
N LYS A 277 10.83 43.75 0.28
CA LYS A 277 11.51 43.77 1.58
C LYS A 277 13.00 43.44 1.46
N GLN A 278 13.36 42.41 0.71
CA GLN A 278 14.77 42.07 0.46
C GLN A 278 15.52 43.22 -0.24
N ASN A 279 14.88 43.88 -1.20
CA ASN A 279 15.46 45.05 -1.87
C ASN A 279 15.60 46.26 -0.92
N GLU A 280 14.66 46.48 -0.01
CA GLU A 280 14.79 47.52 1.03
C GLU A 280 15.90 47.20 2.03
N GLU A 281 16.03 45.95 2.47
CA GLU A 281 17.10 45.50 3.36
C GLU A 281 18.47 45.61 2.69
N MET A 282 18.58 45.22 1.41
CA MET A 282 19.79 45.43 0.60
C MET A 282 20.13 46.92 0.47
N LYS A 283 19.15 47.79 0.22
CA LYS A 283 19.36 49.25 0.15
C LYS A 283 19.79 49.82 1.49
N LYS A 284 19.22 49.36 2.60
CA LYS A 284 19.63 49.76 3.95
C LYS A 284 21.06 49.30 4.26
N ALA A 285 21.41 48.06 3.93
CA ALA A 285 22.76 47.53 4.08
C ALA A 285 23.77 48.32 3.22
N PHE A 286 23.42 48.64 1.97
CA PHE A 286 24.24 49.48 1.10
C PHE A 286 24.42 50.89 1.65
N ASN A 287 23.36 51.53 2.17
CA ASN A 287 23.47 52.84 2.82
C ASN A 287 24.33 52.78 4.07
N ILE A 288 24.21 51.74 4.90
CA ILE A 288 25.08 51.55 6.08
C ILE A 288 26.54 51.36 5.65
N PHE A 289 26.81 50.66 4.54
CA PHE A 289 28.14 50.57 3.96
C PHE A 289 28.67 51.90 3.44
N ALA A 290 27.79 52.76 2.89
CA ALA A 290 28.15 54.07 2.39
C ALA A 290 28.33 55.11 3.51
N THR A 291 27.61 54.99 4.63
CA THR A 291 27.69 55.91 5.78
C THR A 291 28.65 55.47 6.86
N ASN A 292 28.90 54.16 7.02
CA ASN A 292 29.95 53.71 7.92
C ASN A 292 31.31 54.03 7.32
N GLU A 293 31.97 54.95 8.00
CA GLU A 293 33.38 55.31 8.04
C GLU A 293 34.37 54.13 8.20
N ILE A 294 34.10 52.93 7.66
CA ILE A 294 35.02 51.79 7.72
C ILE A 294 36.37 52.17 7.09
N TRP A 295 36.34 53.05 6.08
CA TRP A 295 37.55 53.63 5.47
C TRP A 295 38.19 54.75 6.31
N ASN A 296 37.41 55.56 7.03
CA ASN A 296 37.96 56.61 7.91
C ASN A 296 38.55 56.03 9.20
N THR A 297 38.12 54.84 9.63
CA THR A 297 38.62 54.19 10.86
C THR A 297 40.07 53.70 10.68
N GLN A 298 40.45 53.20 9.49
CA GLN A 298 41.84 52.81 9.22
C GLN A 298 42.78 54.00 9.11
N ILE A 299 42.30 55.13 8.55
CA ILE A 299 43.09 56.36 8.44
C ILE A 299 43.32 56.96 9.84
N LYS A 300 42.26 57.06 10.67
CA LYS A 300 42.36 57.54 12.05
C LYS A 300 43.26 56.65 12.94
N LEU A 301 43.19 55.32 12.79
CA LEU A 301 44.08 54.39 13.51
C LEU A 301 45.56 54.54 13.11
N ARG A 302 45.83 54.78 11.82
CA ARG A 302 47.20 55.02 11.33
C ARG A 302 47.74 56.36 11.83
N GLU A 303 46.91 57.40 11.84
CA GLU A 303 47.25 58.72 12.39
C GLU A 303 47.48 58.71 13.92
N GLU A 304 46.76 57.87 14.67
CA GLU A 304 46.98 57.69 16.12
C GLU A 304 48.23 56.87 16.43
N LEU A 305 48.55 55.85 15.63
CA LEU A 305 49.81 55.09 15.74
C LEU A 305 51.02 55.99 15.46
N GLU A 306 50.98 56.82 14.42
CA GLU A 306 52.05 57.78 14.12
C GLU A 306 52.22 58.87 15.20
N LYS A 307 51.13 59.27 15.88
CA LYS A 307 51.19 60.20 17.03
C LYS A 307 51.80 59.55 18.27
N ASN A 308 51.57 58.26 18.50
CA ASN A 308 52.14 57.54 19.63
C ASN A 308 53.63 57.24 19.44
N ASP A 309 54.07 56.94 18.21
CA ASP A 309 55.50 56.78 17.90
C ASP A 309 56.30 58.08 18.09
N LYS A 310 55.70 59.24 17.75
CA LYS A 310 56.33 60.56 18.00
C LYS A 310 56.39 60.94 19.49
N LYS A 311 55.48 60.44 20.32
CA LYS A 311 55.53 60.65 21.78
C LYS A 311 56.57 59.77 22.48
N GLY A 312 56.89 58.59 21.92
CA GLY A 312 57.93 57.70 22.43
C GLY A 312 59.35 58.25 22.28
N GLN A 313 59.62 59.08 21.25
CA GLN A 313 60.95 59.65 21.01
C GLN A 313 61.29 60.89 21.86
N ASN A 314 60.33 61.49 22.57
CA ASN A 314 60.57 62.64 23.46
C ASN A 314 60.77 62.27 24.95
N CYS A 315 60.90 60.97 25.28
CA CYS A 315 61.22 60.49 26.63
C CYS A 315 62.58 59.78 26.73
N GLY A 316 63.42 59.87 25.70
CA GLY A 316 64.82 59.47 25.73
C GLY A 316 65.71 60.69 25.57
N THR A 317 66.39 61.06 26.66
CA THR A 317 67.66 61.80 26.69
C THR A 317 68.61 61.45 25.56
#